data_AF-A0A6A7XZ59-F1
#
_entry.id   AF-A0A6A7XZ59-F1
#
_cell.length_a   1.000
_cell.length_b   1.000
_cell.length_c   1.000
_cell.angle_alpha   90.00
_cell.angle_beta   90.00
_cell.angle_gamma   90.00
#
_symmetry.space_group_name_H-M   'P 1'
#
loop_
_entity.id
_entity.type
_entity.pdbx_description
1 polymer ?
#
loop_
_entity_poly.entity_id
_entity_poly.type
_entity_poly.pdbx_seq_one_letter_code
_entity_poly.pdbx_strand_id
1 'polypeptide(L)' 'MHHDRFWVVGGKYRDMSFADLIPGSESLFGPFRTRRDAEDAWRKVSERHRSQCLARFVIAAEGHARPLPAAGHFAA' A
#
# COMPACT_ATOMS: atom_id res chain seq x y z
N MET A 1 -18.09 -3.74 14.53
CA MET A 1 -16.91 -2.87 14.64
C MET A 1 -15.86 -3.43 13.69
N HIS A 2 -15.74 -2.90 12.47
CA HIS A 2 -14.63 -3.29 11.60
C HIS A 2 -13.38 -2.63 12.19
N HIS A 3 -12.44 -3.42 12.68
CA HIS A 3 -11.14 -2.90 13.09
C HIS A 3 -10.37 -2.55 11.82
N ASP A 4 -10.37 -1.28 11.44
CA ASP A 4 -9.57 -0.80 10.32
C ASP A 4 -8.10 -0.99 10.67
N ARG A 5 -7.50 -2.04 10.10
CA ARG A 5 -6.06 -2.28 10.21
C ARG A 5 -5.37 -1.48 9.12
N PHE A 6 -4.39 -0.68 9.50
CA PHE A 6 -3.60 0.10 8.55
C PHE A 6 -2.25 -0.57 8.34
N TRP A 7 -1.81 -0.56 7.11
CA TRP A 7 -0.54 -1.12 6.68
C TRP A 7 0.21 -0.05 5.90
N VAL A 8 1.54 -0.05 6.01
CA VAL A 8 2.39 0.71 5.10
C VAL A 8 3.05 -0.30 4.16
N VAL A 9 2.75 -0.18 2.87
CA VAL A 9 3.25 -1.07 1.82
C VAL A 9 4.06 -0.26 0.82
N GLY A 10 5.11 -0.84 0.30
CA GLY A 10 5.89 -0.20 -0.76
C GLY A 10 7.20 -0.92 -1.04
N GLY A 11 8.05 -0.26 -1.80
CA GLY A 11 9.35 -0.78 -2.20
C GLY A 11 9.92 0.03 -3.35
N LYS A 12 10.90 -0.55 -4.04
CA LYS A 12 11.52 0.07 -5.23
C LYS A 12 10.75 -0.34 -6.47
N TYR A 13 10.49 0.63 -7.34
CA TYR A 13 9.88 0.40 -8.64
C TYR A 13 10.96 0.39 -9.73
N ARG A 14 10.67 -0.24 -10.86
CA ARG A 14 11.58 -0.29 -12.02
C ARG A 14 11.73 1.07 -12.68
N ASP A 15 10.68 1.88 -12.64
CA ASP A 15 10.61 3.18 -13.28
C ASP A 15 9.73 4.16 -12.50
N MET A 16 9.60 5.37 -13.03
CA MET A 16 8.76 6.43 -12.45
C MET A 16 7.27 6.27 -12.76
N SER A 17 6.87 5.21 -13.48
CA SER A 17 5.44 4.89 -13.67
C SER A 17 4.83 4.29 -12.40
N PHE A 18 5.69 3.74 -11.52
CA PHE A 18 5.30 3.04 -10.30
C PHE A 18 4.33 1.87 -10.56
N ALA A 19 4.36 1.28 -11.76
CA ALA A 19 3.57 0.11 -12.12
C ALA A 19 4.27 -1.20 -11.70
N ASP A 20 5.58 -1.28 -11.93
CA ASP A 20 6.36 -2.49 -11.70
C ASP A 20 7.26 -2.38 -10.48
N LEU A 21 6.89 -3.08 -9.41
CA LEU A 21 7.72 -3.23 -8.22
C LEU A 21 8.87 -4.21 -8.49
N ILE A 22 10.07 -3.90 -7.99
CA ILE A 22 11.22 -4.80 -8.08
C ILE A 22 11.02 -5.93 -7.07
N PRO A 23 10.98 -7.20 -7.51
CA PRO A 23 10.80 -8.35 -6.63
C PRO A 23 11.85 -8.37 -5.51
N GLY A 24 11.42 -8.65 -4.28
CA GLY A 24 12.31 -8.67 -3.10
C GLY A 24 12.69 -7.30 -2.53
N SER A 25 12.27 -6.20 -3.17
CA SER A 25 12.37 -4.84 -2.57
C SER A 25 11.13 -4.44 -1.76
N GLU A 26 10.16 -5.34 -1.69
CA GLU A 26 8.86 -5.15 -1.08
C GLU A 26 9.01 -5.04 0.43
N SER A 27 8.35 -4.07 1.04
CA SER A 27 8.34 -3.87 2.48
C SER A 27 6.92 -3.64 2.95
N LEU A 28 6.57 -4.36 4.01
CA LEU A 28 5.27 -4.30 4.68
C LEU A 28 5.52 -3.93 6.14
N PHE A 29 4.91 -2.86 6.60
CA PHE A 29 4.93 -2.44 8.01
C PHE A 29 3.51 -2.39 8.56
N GLY A 30 3.30 -2.95 9.75
CA GLY A 30 1.99 -3.05 10.39
C GLY A 30 1.73 -4.45 10.95
N PRO A 31 0.49 -4.76 11.35
CA PRO A 31 -0.70 -3.92 11.26
C PRO A 31 -0.74 -2.81 12.33
N PHE A 32 -1.10 -1.59 11.92
CA PHE A 32 -1.33 -0.45 12.80
C PHE A 32 -2.81 -0.34 13.15
N ARG A 33 -3.08 0.01 14.42
CA ARG A 33 -4.46 0.18 14.93
C ARG A 33 -5.06 1.53 14.59
N THR A 34 -4.22 2.54 14.39
CA THR A 34 -4.66 3.89 14.05
C THR A 34 -3.98 4.34 12.77
N ARG A 35 -4.69 5.17 12.00
CA ARG A 35 -4.13 5.81 10.81
C ARG A 35 -2.90 6.65 11.13
N ARG A 36 -2.89 7.31 12.30
CA ARG A 36 -1.78 8.16 12.75
C ARG A 36 -0.50 7.36 12.95
N ASP A 37 -0.57 6.19 13.58
CA ASP A 37 0.60 5.32 13.74
C ASP A 37 1.16 4.87 12.38
N ALA A 38 0.28 4.58 11.43
CA ALA A 38 0.67 4.25 10.06
C ALA A 38 1.29 5.44 9.33
N GLU A 39 0.77 6.66 9.51
CA GLU A 39 1.34 7.90 8.95
C GLU A 39 2.74 8.20 9.51
N ASP A 40 2.95 7.99 10.81
CA ASP A 40 4.26 8.16 11.44
C ASP A 40 5.27 7.12 10.93
N ALA A 41 4.85 5.86 10.77
CA ALA A 41 5.67 4.81 10.18
C ALA A 41 6.00 5.10 8.71
N TRP A 42 4.98 5.47 7.92
CA TRP A 42 5.14 5.86 6.52
C TRP A 42 6.12 7.02 6.35
N ARG A 43 6.01 8.05 7.20
CA ARG A 43 6.93 9.20 7.18
C ARG A 43 8.36 8.76 7.44
N LYS A 44 8.60 7.95 8.48
CA LYS A 44 9.95 7.44 8.82
C LYS A 44 10.56 6.64 7.68
N VAL A 45 9.78 5.74 7.07
CA VAL A 45 10.26 4.89 5.97
C VAL A 45 10.51 5.72 4.71
N SER A 46 9.62 6.66 4.39
CA SER A 46 9.77 7.55 3.25
C SER A 46 11.00 8.45 3.38
N GLU A 47 11.23 9.03 4.56
CA GLU A 47 12.42 9.84 4.84
C GLU A 47 13.71 9.02 4.71
N ARG A 48 13.74 7.78 5.23
CA ARG A 48 14.89 6.88 5.08
C ARG A 48 15.19 6.56 3.61
N HIS A 49 14.19 6.52 2.76
CA HIS A 49 14.31 6.22 1.33
C HIS A 49 14.24 7.45 0.43
N ARG A 50 14.28 8.66 1.00
CA ARG A 50 14.12 9.94 0.27
C ARG A 50 15.10 10.11 -0.88
N SER A 51 16.32 9.58 -0.76
CA SER A 51 17.34 9.62 -1.81
C SER A 51 17.08 8.67 -2.97
N GLN A 52 16.12 7.76 -2.84
CA GLN A 52 15.78 6.77 -3.84
C GLN A 52 14.49 7.21 -4.55
N CYS A 53 14.62 7.87 -5.70
CA CYS A 53 13.47 8.40 -6.46
C CYS A 53 12.44 7.32 -6.86
N LEU A 54 12.90 6.07 -6.96
CA LEU A 54 12.07 4.92 -7.32
C LEU A 54 11.48 4.20 -6.11
N ALA A 55 11.78 4.63 -4.88
CA ALA A 55 11.19 4.05 -3.69
C ALA A 55 9.92 4.81 -3.31
N ARG A 56 8.79 4.11 -3.28
CA ARG A 56 7.50 4.70 -2.90
C ARG A 56 6.77 3.79 -1.93
N PHE A 57 6.24 4.40 -0.88
CA PHE A 57 5.44 3.75 0.16
C PHE A 57 4.07 4.41 0.23
N VAL A 58 3.03 3.60 0.49
CA VAL A 58 1.64 4.04 0.61
C VAL A 58 1.00 3.39 1.82
N ILE A 59 -0.02 4.04 2.39
CA ILE A 59 -0.79 3.50 3.50
C ILE A 59 -2.01 2.78 2.91
N ALA A 60 -2.10 1.48 3.14
CA ALA A 60 -3.26 0.67 2.79
C ALA A 60 -4.13 0.46 4.04
N ALA A 61 -5.42 0.79 3.93
CA ALA A 61 -6.40 0.37 4.91
C ALA A 61 -6.94 -1.00 4.51
N GLU A 62 -6.89 -1.95 5.43
CA GLU A 62 -7.51 -3.26 5.27
C GLU A 62 -9.02 -3.11 5.48
N GLY A 63 -9.70 -2.55 4.47
CA GLY A 63 -11.14 -2.59 4.37
C GLY A 63 -11.58 -3.97 3.95
N HIS A 64 -12.61 -4.51 4.59
CA HIS A 64 -13.23 -5.77 4.17
C HIS A 64 -13.57 -5.66 2.68
N ALA A 65 -12.85 -6.41 1.83
CA ALA A 65 -12.99 -6.31 0.39
C ALA A 65 -14.46 -6.46 0.04
N ARG A 66 -15.09 -5.40 -0.47
CA ARG A 66 -16.46 -5.48 -0.96
C ARG A 66 -16.42 -6.46 -2.13
N PRO A 67 -17.14 -7.60 -2.08
CA PRO A 67 -17.18 -8.51 -3.21
C PRO A 67 -17.68 -7.73 -4.42
N LEU A 68 -16.90 -7.76 -5.51
CA LEU A 68 -17.31 -7.18 -6.78
C LEU A 68 -18.62 -7.88 -7.20
N PRO A 69 -19.64 -7.15 -7.65
CA PRO A 69 -20.80 -7.80 -8.25
C PRO A 69 -20.30 -8.61 -9.44
N ALA A 70 -20.55 -9.92 -9.43
CA ALA A 70 -20.25 -10.80 -10.54
C ALA A 70 -20.79 -10.15 -11.82
N ALA A 71 -19.94 -9.97 -12.83
CA ALA A 71 -20.30 -9.32 -14.08
C ALA A 71 -21.53 -10.01 -14.67
N GLY A 72 -22.70 -9.38 -14.51
CA GLY A 72 -23.93 -9.79 -15.14
C GLY A 72 -23.81 -9.56 -16.63
N HIS A 73 -23.72 -10.66 -17.37
CA HIS A 73 -24.44 -10.89 -18.62
C HIS A 73 -24.79 -9.64 -19.43
N PHE A 74 -23.82 -9.09 -20.18
CA PHE A 74 -24.14 -8.30 -21.37
C PHE A 74 -24.16 -9.25 -22.56
N ALA A 75 -25.32 -9.85 -22.80
CA ALA A 75 -25.68 -10.44 -24.07
C ALA A 75 -26.68 -9.47 -24.74
N ALA A 76 -26.30 -8.94 -25.90
CA ALA A 76 -27.19 -8.42 -26.93
C ALA A 76 -26.48 -8.55 -28.27
#